data_AF-A0A0M9E162-F1
#
_entry.id   AF-A0A0M9E162-F1
#
_cell.length_a   1.000
_cell.length_b   1.000
_cell.length_c   1.000
_cell.angle_alpha   90.00
_cell.angle_beta   90.00
_cell.angle_gamma   90.00
#
_symmetry.space_group_name_H-M   'P 1'
#
loop_
_entity.id
_entity.type
_entity.pdbx_description
1 polymer ?
#
loop_
_entity_poly.entity_id
_entity_poly.type
_entity_poly.pdbx_seq_one_letter_code
_entity_poly.pdbx_strand_id
1 'polypeptide(L)'
;MKSELLQELKYEFNEGLLAAQDPENAYLPPLSCLKTTRYSAWFTRKCPECGLDFREGDMVKLCPKCKQAYHNDDYYHLNCWDRHFSNGKPCRESSYDRFNDKNDPGCSYKFGGTVDESDNDSKSTDFDTIHIPEINKQFMNGLAVHWKSFDNLLEQKVSPHDPKIGEICQWCGSSIRPGDRLVKCPCGKCETYFHNDMYRQLSCWNEWNKSKKRDYCIQSGRKIVGEDVR
;
A
#
# COMPACT_ATOMS: atom_id res chain seq x y z
N MET A 1 -20.71 -0.73 39.07
CA MET A 1 -21.63 0.26 38.48
C MET A 1 -20.97 1.58 38.08
N LYS A 2 -20.57 2.51 38.98
CA LYS A 2 -19.94 3.79 38.53
C LYS A 2 -18.60 3.59 37.80
N SER A 3 -17.85 2.54 38.11
CA SER A 3 -16.58 2.21 37.44
C SER A 3 -16.77 1.64 36.04
N GLU A 4 -17.78 0.79 35.83
CA GLU A 4 -18.07 0.14 34.54
C GLU A 4 -18.56 1.17 33.53
N LEU A 5 -19.51 2.03 33.91
CA LEU A 5 -20.00 3.11 33.04
C LEU A 5 -18.87 4.07 32.62
N LEU A 6 -17.94 4.38 33.53
CA LEU A 6 -16.79 5.24 33.19
C LEU A 6 -15.82 4.55 32.23
N GLN A 7 -15.66 3.22 32.34
CA GLN A 7 -14.83 2.44 31.42
C GLN A 7 -15.48 2.37 30.03
N GLU A 8 -16.80 2.18 29.98
CA GLU A 8 -17.58 2.17 28.75
C GLU A 8 -17.53 3.52 28.02
N LEU A 9 -17.77 4.63 28.74
CA LEU A 9 -17.65 5.98 28.15
C LEU A 9 -16.24 6.29 27.64
N LYS A 10 -15.20 5.86 28.37
CA LYS A 10 -13.81 6.02 27.90
C LYS A 10 -13.54 5.20 26.65
N TYR A 11 -14.10 3.99 26.58
CA TYR A 11 -13.99 3.15 25.40
C TYR A 11 -14.69 3.81 24.20
N GLU A 12 -15.96 4.21 24.33
CA GLU A 12 -16.72 4.89 23.27
C GLU A 12 -16.05 6.19 22.81
N PHE A 13 -15.55 7.01 23.74
CA PHE A 13 -14.84 8.25 23.40
C PHE A 13 -13.56 7.97 22.61
N ASN A 14 -12.79 6.95 22.99
CA ASN A 14 -11.59 6.57 22.27
C ASN A 14 -11.91 5.99 20.87
N GLU A 15 -12.96 5.18 20.76
CA GLU A 15 -13.45 4.72 19.45
C GLU A 15 -13.87 5.91 18.58
N GLY A 16 -14.56 6.91 19.15
CA GLY A 16 -14.91 8.15 18.47
C GLY A 16 -13.69 8.96 18.00
N LEU A 17 -12.63 9.03 18.79
CA LEU A 17 -11.38 9.67 18.39
C LEU A 17 -10.67 8.91 17.27
N LEU A 18 -10.64 7.58 17.32
CA LEU A 18 -10.07 6.75 16.26
C LEU A 18 -10.86 6.88 14.96
N ALA A 19 -12.19 6.89 15.06
CA ALA A 19 -13.10 7.13 13.94
C ALA A 19 -12.88 8.51 13.32
N ALA A 20 -12.68 9.55 14.14
CA ALA A 20 -12.42 10.91 13.66
C ALA A 20 -11.05 11.05 12.96
N GLN A 21 -10.06 10.24 13.34
CA GLN A 21 -8.76 10.22 12.69
C GLN A 21 -8.84 9.64 11.27
N ASP A 22 -9.61 8.57 11.08
CA ASP A 22 -9.72 7.87 9.80
C ASP A 22 -11.19 7.70 9.35
N PRO A 23 -11.86 8.80 8.96
CA PRO A 23 -13.30 8.80 8.69
C PRO A 23 -13.71 7.93 7.50
N GLU A 24 -12.78 7.66 6.56
CA GLU A 24 -13.04 6.78 5.40
C GLU A 24 -13.27 5.33 5.84
N ASN A 25 -12.62 4.89 6.91
CA ASN A 25 -12.72 3.53 7.44
C ASN A 25 -13.62 3.40 8.67
N ALA A 26 -13.91 4.51 9.35
CA ALA A 26 -14.58 4.54 10.65
C ALA A 26 -15.93 3.80 10.71
N TYR A 27 -16.68 3.82 9.61
CA TYR A 27 -18.06 3.30 9.56
C TYR A 27 -18.16 1.90 8.93
N LEU A 28 -17.04 1.31 8.54
CA LEU A 28 -17.04 0.01 7.89
C LEU A 28 -17.23 -1.11 8.93
N PRO A 29 -18.05 -2.14 8.63
CA PRO A 29 -18.23 -3.28 9.53
C PRO A 29 -16.91 -3.97 9.88
N PRO A 30 -16.82 -4.65 11.05
CA PRO A 30 -15.68 -5.50 11.36
C PRO A 30 -15.41 -6.51 10.23
N LEU A 31 -14.13 -6.78 9.97
CA LEU A 31 -13.65 -7.67 8.88
C LEU A 31 -13.85 -7.16 7.44
N SER A 32 -14.49 -6.00 7.25
CA SER A 32 -14.53 -5.35 5.93
C SER A 32 -13.14 -5.03 5.42
N CYS A 33 -13.00 -4.95 4.10
CA CYS A 33 -11.79 -4.43 3.51
C CYS A 33 -11.74 -2.90 3.71
N LEU A 34 -10.69 -2.44 4.39
CA LEU A 34 -10.41 -1.04 4.65
C LEU A 34 -9.45 -0.51 3.60
N LYS A 35 -9.50 0.79 3.34
CA LYS A 35 -8.55 1.46 2.45
C LYS A 35 -7.54 2.23 3.27
N THR A 36 -6.26 2.01 3.05
CA THR A 36 -5.22 2.72 3.79
C THR A 36 -5.26 4.21 3.43
N THR A 37 -5.50 5.06 4.42
CA THR A 37 -5.37 6.51 4.32
C THR A 37 -4.09 6.95 5.02
N ARG A 38 -3.68 8.20 4.83
CA ARG A 38 -2.55 8.78 5.58
C ARG A 38 -2.78 8.83 7.10
N TYR A 39 -4.03 8.68 7.55
CA TYR A 39 -4.42 8.71 8.96
C TYR A 39 -4.64 7.32 9.54
N SER A 40 -4.68 6.28 8.71
CA SER A 40 -4.81 4.91 9.17
C SER A 40 -3.66 4.55 10.11
N ALA A 41 -3.97 3.92 11.24
CA ALA A 41 -2.96 3.55 12.24
C ALA A 41 -1.86 2.61 11.70
N TRP A 42 -2.13 1.90 10.61
CA TRP A 42 -1.20 1.01 9.93
C TRP A 42 -0.42 1.66 8.77
N PHE A 43 -0.73 2.91 8.39
CA PHE A 43 0.00 3.61 7.33
C PHE A 43 1.51 3.58 7.61
N THR A 44 2.31 3.27 6.58
CA THR A 44 3.78 3.06 6.64
C THR A 44 4.28 1.88 7.47
N ARG A 45 3.42 1.14 8.19
CA ARG A 45 3.82 -0.09 8.89
C ARG A 45 4.00 -1.23 7.90
N LYS A 46 4.70 -2.29 8.30
CA LYS A 46 4.91 -3.49 7.49
C LYS A 46 3.79 -4.51 7.68
N CYS A 47 3.32 -5.09 6.58
CA CYS A 47 2.49 -6.28 6.62
C CYS A 47 3.34 -7.47 7.12
N PRO A 48 2.86 -8.23 8.12
CA PRO A 48 3.63 -9.34 8.69
C PRO A 48 3.79 -10.53 7.73
N GLU A 49 2.98 -10.58 6.66
CA GLU A 49 2.93 -11.70 5.73
C GLU A 49 3.79 -11.47 4.47
N CYS A 50 3.89 -10.24 3.95
CA CYS A 50 4.72 -9.92 2.78
C CYS A 50 5.91 -9.00 3.08
N GLY A 51 5.98 -8.39 4.27
CA GLY A 51 7.05 -7.46 4.66
C GLY A 51 7.01 -6.09 3.97
N LEU A 52 6.06 -5.87 3.05
CA LEU A 52 5.84 -4.60 2.37
C LEU A 52 5.09 -3.64 3.29
N ASP A 53 5.37 -2.35 3.13
CA ASP A 53 4.73 -1.31 3.94
C ASP A 53 3.25 -1.14 3.53
N PHE A 54 2.42 -0.46 4.31
CA PHE A 54 1.10 -0.02 3.86
C PHE A 54 1.20 1.38 3.26
N ARG A 55 0.79 1.53 1.99
CA ARG A 55 0.74 2.80 1.25
C ARG A 55 -0.69 3.31 1.16
N GLU A 56 -0.83 4.60 0.89
CA GLU A 56 -2.14 5.19 0.64
C GLU A 56 -2.85 4.50 -0.53
N GLY A 57 -4.11 4.17 -0.33
CA GLY A 57 -4.93 3.42 -1.28
C GLY A 57 -4.81 1.89 -1.21
N ASP A 58 -3.83 1.33 -0.48
CA ASP A 58 -3.73 -0.12 -0.31
C ASP A 58 -4.98 -0.66 0.40
N MET A 59 -5.58 -1.72 -0.14
CA MET A 59 -6.68 -2.44 0.49
C MET A 59 -6.16 -3.38 1.60
N VAL A 60 -6.80 -3.34 2.77
CA VAL A 60 -6.31 -3.97 4.01
C VAL A 60 -7.45 -4.64 4.76
N LYS A 61 -7.19 -5.78 5.41
CA LYS A 61 -8.07 -6.34 6.45
C LYS A 61 -7.36 -6.35 7.79
N LEU A 62 -8.12 -6.10 8.86
CA LEU A 62 -7.61 -6.06 10.22
C LEU A 62 -8.03 -7.30 11.00
N CYS A 63 -7.12 -7.84 11.79
CA CYS A 63 -7.46 -8.86 12.77
C CYS A 63 -8.48 -8.28 13.77
N PRO A 64 -9.65 -8.92 13.97
CA PRO A 64 -10.69 -8.37 14.83
C PRO A 64 -10.26 -8.31 16.30
N LYS A 65 -9.31 -9.17 16.71
CA LYS A 65 -8.82 -9.25 18.08
C LYS A 65 -7.70 -8.25 18.40
N CYS A 66 -6.65 -8.16 17.57
CA CYS A 66 -5.49 -7.31 17.87
C CYS A 66 -5.30 -6.13 16.90
N LYS A 67 -6.19 -5.98 15.92
CA LYS A 67 -6.14 -4.94 14.87
C LYS A 67 -4.88 -4.96 14.00
N GLN A 68 -4.14 -6.08 13.97
CA GLN A 68 -3.03 -6.28 13.04
C GLN A 68 -3.54 -6.21 11.60
N ALA A 69 -2.88 -5.35 10.79
CA ALA A 69 -3.21 -5.15 9.39
C ALA A 69 -2.51 -6.17 8.47
N TYR A 70 -3.22 -6.60 7.43
CA TYR A 70 -2.73 -7.43 6.33
C TYR A 70 -3.23 -6.86 5.00
N HIS A 71 -2.40 -6.88 3.95
CA HIS A 71 -2.88 -6.52 2.62
C HIS A 71 -3.99 -7.49 2.16
N ASN A 72 -4.98 -6.94 1.48
CA ASN A 72 -6.08 -7.65 0.87
C ASN A 72 -6.47 -6.95 -0.45
N ASP A 73 -5.50 -6.86 -1.37
CA ASP A 73 -5.61 -6.10 -2.60
C ASP A 73 -5.40 -7.01 -3.82
N ASP A 74 -6.52 -7.43 -4.43
CA ASP A 74 -6.52 -8.33 -5.59
C ASP A 74 -5.86 -7.70 -6.81
N TYR A 75 -6.01 -6.39 -7.00
CA TYR A 75 -5.50 -5.69 -8.18
C TYR A 75 -3.97 -5.75 -8.27
N TYR A 76 -3.29 -5.82 -7.13
CA TYR A 76 -1.84 -5.94 -7.05
C TYR A 76 -1.36 -7.32 -6.58
N HIS A 77 -2.27 -8.30 -6.51
CA HIS A 77 -1.98 -9.65 -6.02
C HIS A 77 -1.39 -9.68 -4.60
N LEU A 78 -1.82 -8.74 -3.74
CA LEU A 78 -1.40 -8.63 -2.34
C LEU A 78 -2.48 -9.24 -1.42
N ASN A 79 -2.82 -10.51 -1.63
CA ASN A 79 -3.85 -11.23 -0.88
C ASN A 79 -3.29 -11.86 0.40
N CYS A 80 -2.61 -11.03 1.19
CA CYS A 80 -1.88 -11.46 2.38
C CYS A 80 -2.81 -11.96 3.48
N TRP A 81 -3.97 -11.32 3.66
CA TRP A 81 -4.98 -11.76 4.61
C TRP A 81 -5.41 -13.20 4.32
N ASP A 82 -5.88 -13.48 3.11
CA ASP A 82 -6.38 -14.81 2.74
C ASP A 82 -5.28 -15.85 2.81
N ARG A 83 -4.08 -15.56 2.30
CA ARG A 83 -2.93 -16.48 2.37
C ARG A 83 -2.50 -16.79 3.80
N HIS A 84 -2.56 -15.81 4.70
CA HIS A 84 -2.17 -15.98 6.09
C HIS A 84 -3.16 -16.91 6.80
N PHE A 85 -4.45 -16.66 6.64
CA PHE A 85 -5.50 -17.34 7.40
C PHE A 85 -6.01 -18.63 6.76
N SER A 86 -5.86 -18.84 5.45
CA SER A 86 -6.22 -20.09 4.76
C SER A 86 -5.48 -21.31 5.31
N ASN A 87 -4.28 -21.10 5.86
CA ASN A 87 -3.45 -22.13 6.47
C ASN A 87 -3.80 -22.38 7.95
N GLY A 88 -4.86 -21.77 8.49
CA GLY A 88 -5.24 -21.90 9.90
C GLY A 88 -4.22 -21.31 10.88
N LYS A 89 -3.30 -20.46 10.39
CA LYS A 89 -2.28 -19.81 11.23
C LYS A 89 -2.95 -18.84 12.21
N PRO A 90 -2.46 -18.76 13.45
CA PRO A 90 -2.88 -17.68 14.34
C PRO A 90 -2.37 -16.34 13.80
N CYS A 91 -3.13 -15.27 14.03
CA CYS A 91 -2.77 -13.93 13.58
C CYS A 91 -1.35 -13.52 14.00
N ARG A 92 -0.97 -13.75 15.26
CA ARG A 92 0.40 -13.50 15.73
C ARG A 92 0.81 -14.60 16.68
N GLU A 93 1.94 -15.24 16.41
CA GLU A 93 2.51 -16.22 17.33
C GLU A 93 3.05 -15.51 18.58
N SER A 94 3.11 -16.23 19.69
CA SER A 94 3.77 -15.72 20.90
C SER A 94 5.26 -15.57 20.62
N SER A 95 5.84 -14.45 21.01
CA SER A 95 7.26 -14.17 20.83
C SER A 95 7.85 -13.58 22.10
N TYR A 96 9.11 -13.89 22.39
CA TYR A 96 9.84 -13.24 23.47
C TYR A 96 10.47 -11.94 22.98
N ASP A 97 10.02 -10.81 23.52
CA ASP A 97 10.61 -9.50 23.27
C ASP A 97 11.86 -9.34 24.14
N ARG A 98 13.02 -9.57 23.51
CA ARG A 98 14.33 -9.49 24.16
C ARG A 98 14.67 -8.08 24.67
N PHE A 99 14.11 -7.02 24.08
CA PHE A 99 14.42 -5.65 24.51
C PHE A 99 13.71 -5.29 25.80
N ASN A 100 12.50 -5.82 25.98
CA ASN A 100 11.68 -5.57 27.16
C ASN A 100 11.71 -6.70 28.19
N ASP A 101 12.41 -7.81 27.91
CA ASP A 101 12.46 -9.04 28.72
C ASP A 101 11.05 -9.54 29.07
N LYS A 102 10.17 -9.60 28.07
CA LYS A 102 8.76 -9.99 28.25
C LYS A 102 8.30 -10.94 27.16
N ASN A 103 7.48 -11.92 27.54
CA ASN A 103 6.75 -12.75 26.59
C ASN A 103 5.56 -11.97 26.03
N ASP A 104 5.56 -11.67 24.74
CA ASP A 104 4.37 -11.23 24.01
C ASP A 104 3.49 -12.47 23.79
N PRO A 105 2.28 -12.52 24.36
CA PRO A 105 1.39 -13.68 24.22
C PRO A 105 0.91 -13.89 22.77
N GLY A 106 1.17 -12.94 21.87
CA GLY A 106 0.71 -13.00 20.49
C GLY A 106 -0.80 -12.75 20.38
N CYS A 107 -1.36 -13.15 19.25
CA CYS A 107 -2.79 -13.06 18.96
C CYS A 107 -3.28 -14.42 18.46
N SER A 108 -3.99 -15.12 19.34
CA SER A 108 -4.55 -16.45 19.06
C SER A 108 -5.74 -16.47 18.10
N TYR A 109 -6.12 -15.32 17.51
CA TYR A 109 -7.22 -15.27 16.55
C TYR A 109 -6.89 -16.14 15.34
N LYS A 110 -7.83 -17.02 15.00
CA LYS A 110 -7.83 -17.82 13.78
C LYS A 110 -9.10 -17.50 13.02
N PHE A 111 -9.00 -17.31 11.70
CA PHE A 111 -10.17 -17.17 10.86
C PHE A 111 -10.83 -18.54 10.74
N GLY A 112 -12.04 -18.67 11.28
CA GLY A 112 -12.79 -19.93 11.27
C GLY A 112 -13.75 -20.07 10.08
N GLY A 113 -13.90 -19.04 9.25
CA GLY A 113 -14.75 -19.07 8.07
C GLY A 113 -14.06 -19.79 6.92
N THR A 114 -14.80 -20.61 6.19
CA THR A 114 -14.59 -20.67 4.74
C THR A 114 -14.78 -19.26 4.23
N VAL A 115 -13.89 -18.79 3.35
CA VAL A 115 -14.15 -17.55 2.60
C VAL A 115 -15.33 -17.91 1.70
N ASP A 116 -16.55 -17.78 2.22
CA ASP A 116 -17.75 -18.00 1.44
C ASP A 116 -17.75 -16.90 0.38
N GLU A 117 -17.41 -17.29 -0.85
CA GLU A 117 -17.38 -16.41 -2.03
C GLU A 117 -18.75 -15.77 -2.32
N SER A 118 -19.81 -16.12 -1.57
CA SER A 118 -21.17 -15.63 -1.73
C SER A 118 -21.42 -14.20 -1.21
N ASP A 119 -20.50 -13.60 -0.45
CA ASP A 119 -20.67 -12.21 0.04
C ASP A 119 -20.12 -11.13 -0.92
N ASN A 120 -19.61 -11.52 -2.09
CA ASN A 120 -19.14 -10.56 -3.08
C ASN A 120 -20.26 -9.95 -3.95
N ASP A 121 -21.52 -10.35 -3.73
CA ASP A 121 -22.68 -9.76 -4.39
C ASP A 121 -23.19 -8.54 -3.58
N SER A 122 -22.28 -7.60 -3.34
CA SER A 122 -22.67 -6.24 -3.00
C SER A 122 -23.44 -5.72 -4.21
N LYS A 123 -24.77 -5.79 -4.14
CA LYS A 123 -25.70 -5.08 -5.01
C LYS A 123 -25.25 -3.63 -5.09
N SER A 124 -24.44 -3.38 -6.12
CA SER A 124 -24.14 -2.08 -6.67
C SER A 124 -25.48 -1.38 -6.82
N THR A 125 -25.74 -0.43 -5.93
CA THR A 125 -26.85 0.51 -6.12
C THR A 125 -26.61 1.17 -7.48
N ASP A 126 -27.60 1.09 -8.37
CA ASP A 126 -27.62 1.70 -9.71
C ASP A 126 -27.50 3.23 -9.60
N PHE A 127 -26.35 3.72 -9.16
CA PHE A 127 -25.92 5.10 -9.35
C PHE A 127 -25.29 5.17 -10.74
N ASP A 128 -26.07 5.62 -11.72
CA ASP A 128 -25.69 6.05 -13.07
C ASP A 128 -24.25 5.71 -13.50
N THR A 129 -24.01 4.43 -13.77
CA THR A 129 -22.73 3.84 -14.18
C THR A 129 -22.27 4.25 -15.57
N ILE A 130 -23.08 5.03 -16.30
CA ILE A 130 -22.81 5.38 -17.69
C ILE A 130 -21.78 6.52 -17.81
N HIS A 131 -21.56 7.33 -16.77
CA HIS A 131 -20.67 8.49 -16.88
C HIS A 131 -19.22 8.28 -16.36
N ILE A 132 -18.99 7.32 -15.47
CA ILE A 132 -17.68 7.07 -14.85
C ILE A 132 -16.64 6.51 -15.85
N PRO A 133 -16.98 5.55 -16.75
CA PRO A 133 -16.00 5.01 -17.69
C PRO A 133 -15.46 6.06 -18.67
N GLU A 134 -16.32 6.95 -19.16
CA GLU A 134 -15.94 7.99 -20.11
C GLU A 134 -15.14 9.12 -19.43
N ILE A 135 -15.51 9.53 -18.22
CA ILE A 135 -14.72 10.48 -17.42
C ILE A 135 -13.34 9.91 -17.11
N ASN A 136 -13.26 8.64 -16.69
CA ASN A 136 -11.98 7.97 -16.47
C ASN A 136 -11.15 7.92 -17.75
N LYS A 137 -11.76 7.55 -18.89
CA LYS A 137 -11.05 7.53 -20.18
C LYS A 137 -10.51 8.91 -20.57
N GLN A 138 -11.30 9.96 -20.41
CA GLN A 138 -10.88 11.34 -20.70
C GLN A 138 -9.77 11.81 -19.77
N PHE A 139 -9.89 11.55 -18.46
CA PHE A 139 -8.85 11.84 -17.49
C PHE A 139 -7.54 11.11 -17.80
N MET A 140 -7.62 9.81 -18.11
CA MET A 140 -6.48 8.99 -18.49
C MET A 140 -5.81 9.45 -19.78
N ASN A 141 -6.61 9.89 -20.75
CA ASN A 141 -6.08 10.48 -21.98
C ASN A 141 -5.40 11.83 -21.69
N GLY A 142 -6.01 12.69 -20.87
CA GLY A 142 -5.40 13.94 -20.42
C GLY A 142 -4.08 13.72 -19.67
N LEU A 143 -4.04 12.74 -18.78
CA LEU A 143 -2.81 12.30 -18.10
C LEU A 143 -1.78 11.80 -19.11
N ALA A 144 -2.13 10.92 -20.05
CA ALA A 144 -1.17 10.41 -21.04
C ALA A 144 -0.61 11.52 -21.95
N VAL A 145 -1.43 12.53 -22.27
CA VAL A 145 -1.02 13.68 -23.11
C VAL A 145 -0.13 14.65 -22.35
N HIS A 146 -0.50 15.01 -21.12
CA HIS A 146 0.20 16.04 -20.34
C HIS A 146 1.33 15.50 -19.47
N TRP A 147 1.22 14.23 -19.05
CA TRP A 147 2.26 13.55 -18.30
C TRP A 147 3.11 12.70 -19.22
N LYS A 148 4.15 13.33 -19.76
CA LYS A 148 5.26 12.60 -20.38
C LYS A 148 6.30 12.31 -19.30
N SER A 149 6.75 11.05 -19.24
CA SER A 149 7.93 10.72 -18.44
C SER A 149 9.09 11.60 -18.89
N PHE A 150 9.86 12.10 -17.93
CA PHE A 150 11.06 12.85 -18.26
C PHE A 150 12.01 11.95 -19.08
N ASP A 151 12.46 12.44 -20.23
CA ASP A 151 13.33 11.77 -21.21
C ASP A 151 12.75 10.54 -21.95
N ASN A 152 11.42 10.35 -22.01
CA ASN A 152 10.78 9.19 -22.68
C ASN A 152 11.37 7.84 -22.24
N LEU A 153 11.86 7.75 -21.01
CA LEU A 153 12.51 6.54 -20.54
C LEU A 153 11.53 5.37 -20.52
N LEU A 154 12.06 4.19 -20.84
CA LEU A 154 11.28 2.95 -20.84
C LEU A 154 10.80 2.65 -19.43
N GLU A 155 9.50 2.76 -19.22
CA GLU A 155 8.84 2.32 -17.99
C GLU A 155 8.71 0.79 -18.00
N GLN A 156 9.20 0.16 -16.94
CA GLN A 156 9.01 -1.27 -16.68
C GLN A 156 7.92 -1.45 -15.63
N LYS A 157 6.83 -2.13 -15.98
CA LYS A 157 5.86 -2.62 -14.99
C LYS A 157 6.42 -3.86 -14.30
N VAL A 158 6.45 -3.87 -12.98
CA VAL A 158 6.98 -4.95 -12.16
C VAL A 158 6.00 -6.12 -12.17
N SER A 159 6.44 -7.28 -12.67
CA SER A 159 5.64 -8.51 -12.62
C SER A 159 5.62 -9.09 -11.19
N PRO A 160 4.63 -9.94 -10.83
CA PRO A 160 4.56 -10.57 -9.50
C PRO A 160 5.77 -11.41 -9.08
N HIS A 161 6.63 -11.78 -10.03
CA HIS A 161 7.83 -12.58 -9.81
C HIS A 161 9.12 -11.85 -10.21
N ASP A 162 9.05 -10.53 -10.38
CA ASP A 162 10.24 -9.73 -10.72
C ASP A 162 11.23 -9.75 -9.54
N PRO A 163 12.53 -10.02 -9.78
CA PRO A 163 13.53 -10.04 -8.72
C PRO A 163 13.71 -8.71 -7.99
N LYS A 164 13.21 -7.60 -8.55
CA LYS A 164 13.26 -6.27 -7.91
C LYS A 164 12.27 -6.10 -6.77
N ILE A 165 11.29 -7.01 -6.61
CA ILE A 165 10.31 -6.90 -5.53
C ILE A 165 11.04 -6.91 -4.18
N GLY A 166 10.74 -5.91 -3.34
CA GLY A 166 11.38 -5.72 -2.04
C GLY A 166 12.64 -4.85 -2.09
N GLU A 167 13.23 -4.58 -3.26
CA GLU A 167 14.30 -3.58 -3.39
C GLU A 167 13.80 -2.19 -3.01
N ILE A 168 14.69 -1.33 -2.49
CA ILE A 168 14.32 0.00 -2.01
C ILE A 168 14.57 1.05 -3.10
N CYS A 169 13.54 1.81 -3.44
CA CYS A 169 13.69 3.00 -4.27
C CYS A 169 14.58 4.02 -3.55
N GLN A 170 15.72 4.38 -4.15
CA GLN A 170 16.72 5.24 -3.54
C GLN A 170 16.26 6.70 -3.36
N TRP A 171 15.12 7.09 -3.94
CA TRP A 171 14.54 8.42 -3.76
C TRP A 171 13.55 8.48 -2.59
N CYS A 172 12.51 7.65 -2.60
CA CYS A 172 11.45 7.70 -1.58
C CYS A 172 11.63 6.71 -0.43
N GLY A 173 12.62 5.81 -0.49
CA GLY A 173 12.85 4.78 0.52
C GLY A 173 11.80 3.66 0.56
N SER A 174 10.77 3.71 -0.29
CA SER A 174 9.73 2.68 -0.32
C SER A 174 10.19 1.43 -1.10
N SER A 175 9.71 0.27 -0.66
CA SER A 175 9.98 -1.04 -1.28
C SER A 175 9.23 -1.23 -2.61
N ILE A 176 9.89 -1.71 -3.65
CA ILE A 176 9.30 -2.01 -4.95
C ILE A 176 8.32 -3.18 -4.83
N ARG A 177 7.14 -3.06 -5.48
CA ARG A 177 6.04 -4.03 -5.40
C ARG A 177 5.60 -4.55 -6.76
N PRO A 178 4.90 -5.70 -6.80
CA PRO A 178 4.13 -6.09 -7.98
C PRO A 178 3.22 -4.96 -8.47
N GLY A 179 3.21 -4.75 -9.78
CA GLY A 179 2.41 -3.73 -10.44
C GLY A 179 2.99 -2.32 -10.42
N ASP A 180 3.99 -2.03 -9.57
CA ASP A 180 4.69 -0.74 -9.59
C ASP A 180 5.30 -0.50 -10.99
N ARG A 181 5.35 0.77 -11.39
CA ARG A 181 6.07 1.20 -12.60
C ARG A 181 7.41 1.77 -12.21
N LEU A 182 8.47 1.26 -12.83
CA LEU A 182 9.84 1.66 -12.54
C LEU A 182 10.51 2.25 -13.76
N VAL A 183 11.49 3.12 -13.51
CA VAL A 183 12.45 3.61 -14.49
C VAL A 183 13.84 3.25 -14.01
N LYS A 184 14.62 2.58 -14.87
CA LYS A 184 16.04 2.32 -14.60
C LYS A 184 16.83 3.62 -14.75
N CYS A 185 17.79 3.86 -13.86
CA CYS A 185 18.66 5.02 -13.98
C CYS A 185 19.41 5.03 -15.32
N PRO A 186 19.34 6.11 -16.11
CA PRO A 186 19.94 6.19 -17.44
C PRO A 186 21.47 6.42 -17.42
N CYS A 187 22.14 6.43 -16.27
CA CYS A 187 23.60 6.68 -16.23
C CYS A 187 24.46 5.53 -16.79
N GLY A 188 23.84 4.40 -17.16
CA GLY A 188 24.48 3.23 -17.77
C GLY A 188 25.45 2.47 -16.86
N LYS A 189 25.51 2.81 -15.55
CA LYS A 189 26.48 2.24 -14.61
C LYS A 189 25.90 1.73 -13.31
N CYS A 190 24.77 2.27 -12.85
CA CYS A 190 24.08 1.71 -11.70
C CYS A 190 22.88 0.87 -12.15
N GLU A 191 22.51 -0.09 -11.31
CA GLU A 191 21.30 -0.89 -11.43
C GLU A 191 20.16 -0.31 -10.57
N THR A 192 20.18 1.01 -10.34
CA THR A 192 19.17 1.66 -9.50
C THR A 192 17.88 1.87 -10.28
N TYR A 193 16.76 1.51 -9.64
CA TYR A 193 15.41 1.78 -10.14
C TYR A 193 14.73 2.86 -9.30
N PHE A 194 13.92 3.67 -9.97
CA PHE A 194 13.09 4.68 -9.35
C PHE A 194 11.63 4.38 -9.65
N HIS A 195 10.73 4.61 -8.69
CA HIS A 195 9.31 4.59 -9.00
C HIS A 195 8.96 5.71 -9.99
N ASN A 196 8.09 5.37 -10.93
CA ASN A 196 7.44 6.29 -11.83
C ASN A 196 6.00 5.83 -12.05
N ASP A 197 5.29 5.63 -10.95
CA ASP A 197 3.91 5.15 -10.93
C ASP A 197 2.96 6.27 -10.49
N MET A 198 2.34 6.94 -11.45
CA MET A 198 1.38 8.00 -11.16
C MET A 198 0.14 7.53 -10.41
N TYR A 199 -0.31 6.29 -10.64
CA TYR A 199 -1.53 5.78 -10.04
C TYR A 199 -1.38 5.60 -8.53
N ARG A 200 -0.15 5.33 -8.10
CA ARG A 200 0.23 5.22 -6.70
C ARG A 200 0.87 6.50 -6.14
N GLN A 201 0.87 7.58 -6.92
CA GLN A 201 1.54 8.84 -6.58
C GLN A 201 3.04 8.66 -6.27
N LEU A 202 3.69 7.69 -6.94
CA LEU A 202 5.12 7.41 -6.81
C LEU A 202 5.87 7.94 -8.02
N SER A 203 5.90 9.27 -8.18
CA SER A 203 6.57 9.98 -9.28
C SER A 203 8.06 10.26 -9.02
N CYS A 204 8.75 9.36 -8.33
CA CYS A 204 10.10 9.57 -7.78
C CYS A 204 11.12 10.03 -8.84
N TRP A 205 11.14 9.38 -10.01
CA TRP A 205 12.01 9.79 -11.11
C TRP A 205 11.76 11.23 -11.56
N ASN A 206 10.49 11.59 -11.74
CA ASN A 206 10.10 12.91 -12.21
C ASN A 206 10.37 13.99 -11.16
N GLU A 207 10.08 13.75 -9.89
CA GLU A 207 10.38 14.70 -8.81
C GLU A 207 11.88 14.97 -8.68
N TRP A 208 12.65 13.89 -8.74
CA TRP A 208 14.10 13.96 -8.67
C TRP A 208 14.68 14.78 -9.83
N ASN A 209 14.20 14.55 -11.06
CA ASN A 209 14.77 15.15 -12.26
C ASN A 209 14.17 16.54 -12.61
N LYS A 210 12.83 16.74 -12.50
CA LYS A 210 12.14 18.00 -12.86
C LYS A 210 12.58 19.19 -12.01
N SER A 211 12.95 18.99 -10.74
CA SER A 211 13.20 20.11 -9.84
C SER A 211 14.46 20.93 -10.18
N LYS A 212 15.46 20.35 -10.86
CA LYS A 212 16.76 21.03 -11.08
C LYS A 212 17.51 20.70 -12.39
N LYS A 213 16.93 19.94 -13.33
CA LYS A 213 17.70 19.30 -14.42
C LYS A 213 18.92 18.59 -13.81
N ARG A 214 18.64 17.61 -12.96
CA ARG A 214 19.73 16.93 -12.25
C ARG A 214 20.48 16.08 -13.26
N ASP A 215 21.59 16.62 -13.72
CA ASP A 215 22.48 15.98 -14.67
C ASP A 215 23.22 14.78 -14.07
N TYR A 216 23.05 14.39 -12.81
CA TYR A 216 23.91 13.41 -12.14
C TYR A 216 23.13 12.33 -11.40
N CYS A 217 23.50 11.06 -11.58
CA CYS A 217 22.95 9.92 -10.85
C CYS A 217 23.22 9.99 -9.34
N ILE A 218 22.20 9.73 -8.51
CA ILE A 218 22.32 9.73 -7.03
C ILE A 218 23.33 8.69 -6.55
N GLN A 219 23.32 7.50 -7.17
CA GLN A 219 24.12 6.37 -6.70
C GLN A 219 25.56 6.43 -7.18
N SER A 220 25.77 6.70 -8.47
CA SER A 220 27.09 6.66 -9.09
C SER A 220 27.78 8.02 -9.19
N GLY A 221 27.07 9.13 -8.92
CA GLY A 221 27.55 10.50 -9.11
C GLY A 221 27.89 10.86 -10.55
N ARG A 222 27.59 9.97 -11.53
CA ARG A 222 27.95 10.17 -12.94
C ARG A 222 26.94 11.07 -13.62
N LYS A 223 27.42 11.83 -14.59
CA LYS A 223 26.54 12.60 -15.45
C LYS A 223 25.59 11.64 -16.19
N ILE A 224 24.28 11.86 -16.07
CA ILE A 224 23.29 11.31 -16.97
C ILE A 224 23.57 11.98 -18.30
N VAL A 225 24.23 11.25 -19.18
CA VAL A 225 24.33 11.63 -20.57
C VAL A 225 22.92 11.44 -21.08
N GLY A 226 22.16 12.52 -21.20
CA GLY A 226 21.06 12.50 -22.16
C GLY A 226 21.76 12.17 -23.47
N GLU A 227 21.66 10.92 -23.93
CA GLU A 227 21.95 10.66 -25.33
C GLU A 227 21.14 11.69 -26.11
N ASP A 228 21.74 12.26 -27.15
CA ASP A 228 21.08 13.15 -28.09
C ASP A 228 19.89 12.41 -28.73
N VAL A 229 18.78 12.27 -27.99
CA VAL A 229 17.48 11.84 -28.49
C VAL A 229 16.92 13.06 -29.22
N ARG A 230 17.50 13.32 -30.39
CA ARG A 230 16.92 14.18 -31.43
C ARG A 230 15.87 13.41 -32.19
#